data_AF-A0A653CKW4-F1
#
_entry.id   AF-A0A653CKW4-F1
#
_cell.length_a   1.000
_cell.length_b   1.000
_cell.length_c   1.000
_cell.angle_alpha   90.00
_cell.angle_beta   90.00
_cell.angle_gamma   90.00
#
_symmetry.space_group_name_H-M   'P 1'
#
loop_
_entity.id
_entity.type
_entity.pdbx_description
1 polymer ?
#
loop_
_entity_poly.entity_id
_entity_poly.type
_entity_poly.pdbx_seq_one_letter_code
_entity_poly.pdbx_strand_id
1 'polypeptide(L)'
;MIDLEHNNIRKIKTKQVSNVKAEQLLLNYNDLQVVEEAAFAGSEIANLSFKGNYRLKYLHRRAFHGLQSLRFIDLSSTAITFLPTEGLREIDTLKLQNTKSLKVFPSVFNYQFLKEAWLTYPYHCCAFKFPWTHNRGEYEKHSRFIEQLHEACDSRNSTIGHVFKPYDDPSLEALFHFMPLNASLAINDEDNEIWGDRNEVFHNTTSASFPVTTALCGEIYRNYHEVKCHPAPDAFNPCEDLMGNWGLRIPVWIVALSACAGNLFVVLVIATSRFRLTVSKFLMCNLAAADLCIGLHLLLIAAVDACSIGAYFNYAIDWQEGVTLSFYEEFEILKSAVLFLTSPIFNHGSSSKN
;
A
#
# COMPACT_ATOMS: atom_id res chain seq x y z
N MET A 1 7.44 -11.51 29.10
CA MET A 1 6.37 -11.87 28.15
C MET A 1 5.03 -11.68 28.82
N ILE A 2 4.08 -11.03 28.16
CA ILE A 2 2.69 -10.88 28.59
C ILE A 2 1.83 -11.54 27.53
N ASP A 3 1.16 -12.62 27.91
CA ASP A 3 0.30 -13.41 27.04
C ASP A 3 -1.16 -13.18 27.43
N LEU A 4 -1.93 -12.58 26.51
CA LEU A 4 -3.36 -12.33 26.63
C LEU A 4 -4.10 -12.94 25.43
N GLU A 5 -3.53 -13.97 24.80
CA GLU A 5 -4.19 -14.67 23.69
C GLU A 5 -5.50 -15.34 24.13
N HIS A 6 -6.42 -15.56 23.18
CA HIS A 6 -7.67 -16.31 23.41
C HIS A 6 -8.56 -15.77 24.55
N ASN A 7 -8.50 -14.46 24.79
CA ASN A 7 -9.38 -13.78 25.73
C ASN A 7 -10.55 -13.07 25.02
N ASN A 8 -11.39 -12.39 25.79
CA ASN A 8 -12.56 -11.66 25.28
C ASN A 8 -12.32 -10.14 25.23
N ILE A 9 -11.08 -9.71 24.98
CA ILE A 9 -10.74 -8.28 24.92
C ILE A 9 -11.35 -7.69 23.65
N ARG A 10 -12.18 -6.66 23.80
CA ARG A 10 -12.89 -6.01 22.67
C ARG A 10 -12.33 -4.67 22.25
N LYS A 11 -11.70 -3.95 23.19
CA LYS A 11 -11.21 -2.60 22.96
C LYS A 11 -10.02 -2.33 23.85
N ILE A 12 -9.03 -1.61 23.30
CA ILE A 12 -7.93 -1.04 24.06
C ILE A 12 -8.12 0.47 24.08
N LYS A 13 -8.34 1.01 25.27
CA LYS A 13 -8.61 2.42 25.49
C LYS A 13 -7.33 3.24 25.55
N THR A 14 -7.47 4.56 25.43
CA THR A 14 -6.38 5.51 25.59
C THR A 14 -5.62 5.28 26.89
N LYS A 15 -4.28 5.14 26.80
CA LYS A 15 -3.37 4.86 27.93
C LYS A 15 -3.74 3.65 28.78
N GLN A 16 -4.53 2.70 28.27
CA GLN A 16 -4.91 1.50 29.04
C GLN A 16 -3.71 0.59 29.29
N VAL A 17 -2.76 0.53 28.36
CA VAL A 17 -1.52 -0.26 28.46
C VAL A 17 -0.34 0.71 28.55
N SER A 18 -0.35 1.59 29.54
CA SER A 18 0.71 2.59 29.74
C SER A 18 1.82 2.10 30.66
N ASN A 19 3.07 2.53 30.40
CA ASN A 19 4.25 2.25 31.24
C ASN A 19 4.54 0.75 31.46
N VAL A 20 4.16 -0.10 30.50
CA VAL A 20 4.42 -1.53 30.55
C VAL A 20 5.77 -1.82 29.91
N LYS A 21 6.64 -2.55 30.62
CA LYS A 21 7.91 -3.05 30.09
C LYS A 21 7.78 -4.54 29.84
N ALA A 22 7.79 -4.95 28.58
CA ALA A 22 7.66 -6.35 28.21
C ALA A 22 8.37 -6.64 26.90
N GLU A 23 9.13 -7.73 26.84
CA GLU A 23 9.71 -8.17 25.56
C GLU A 23 8.61 -8.50 24.53
N GLN A 24 7.51 -9.10 24.98
CA GLN A 24 6.42 -9.53 24.12
C GLN A 24 5.07 -9.24 24.77
N LEU A 25 4.12 -8.71 23.98
CA LEU A 25 2.72 -8.57 24.31
C LEU A 25 1.86 -9.23 23.22
N LEU A 26 1.24 -10.35 23.57
CA LEU A 26 0.41 -11.13 22.66
C LEU A 26 -1.07 -10.89 22.97
N LEU A 27 -1.80 -10.32 22.00
CA LEU A 27 -3.23 -10.03 22.06
C LEU A 27 -4.00 -10.84 21.01
N ASN A 28 -3.45 -11.99 20.60
CA ASN A 28 -3.95 -12.77 19.48
C ASN A 28 -5.30 -13.41 19.79
N TYR A 29 -6.08 -13.67 18.75
CA TYR A 29 -7.35 -14.42 18.82
C TYR A 29 -8.31 -13.93 19.91
N ASN A 30 -8.43 -12.60 20.05
CA ASN A 30 -9.42 -11.94 20.90
C ASN A 30 -10.63 -11.47 20.02
N ASP A 31 -11.54 -10.67 20.59
CA ASP A 31 -12.63 -10.00 19.87
C ASP A 31 -12.34 -8.50 19.69
N LEU A 32 -11.06 -8.11 19.52
CA LEU A 32 -10.67 -6.70 19.43
C LEU A 32 -11.30 -6.06 18.21
N GLN A 33 -11.85 -4.86 18.40
CA GLN A 33 -12.52 -4.06 17.36
C GLN A 33 -11.85 -2.71 17.15
N VAL A 34 -11.33 -2.14 18.25
CA VAL A 34 -10.87 -0.75 18.34
C VAL A 34 -9.61 -0.66 19.21
N VAL A 35 -8.60 0.03 18.71
CA VAL A 35 -7.46 0.54 19.51
C VAL A 35 -7.47 2.07 19.44
N GLU A 36 -7.65 2.71 20.60
CA GLU A 36 -7.73 4.16 20.71
C GLU A 36 -6.35 4.85 20.66
N GLU A 37 -6.36 6.17 20.71
CA GLU A 37 -5.17 7.01 20.74
C GLU A 37 -4.21 6.64 21.88
N ALA A 38 -2.91 6.61 21.59
CA ALA A 38 -1.84 6.48 22.59
C ALA A 38 -2.12 5.34 23.61
N ALA A 39 -2.68 4.23 23.11
CA ALA A 39 -3.10 3.09 23.92
C ALA A 39 -1.92 2.48 24.71
N PHE A 40 -0.71 2.60 24.14
CA PHE A 40 0.54 2.05 24.66
C PHE A 40 1.54 3.11 25.13
N ALA A 41 1.08 4.31 25.49
CA ALA A 41 1.97 5.42 25.81
C ALA A 41 2.93 5.10 26.98
N GLY A 42 4.22 5.35 26.77
CA GLY A 42 5.28 5.14 27.78
C GLY A 42 5.67 3.67 27.97
N SER A 43 5.11 2.75 27.17
CA SER A 43 5.43 1.33 27.23
C SER A 43 6.65 0.98 26.38
N GLU A 44 7.50 0.10 26.89
CA GLU A 44 8.68 -0.47 26.21
C GLU A 44 8.32 -1.91 25.81
N ILE A 45 7.89 -2.10 24.55
CA ILE A 45 7.44 -3.39 24.03
C ILE A 45 8.17 -3.72 22.74
N ALA A 46 8.94 -4.80 22.73
CA ALA A 46 9.71 -5.19 21.55
C ALA A 46 8.85 -5.93 20.50
N ASN A 47 7.97 -6.84 20.92
CA ASN A 47 7.12 -7.63 20.03
C ASN A 47 5.65 -7.46 20.40
N LEU A 48 4.84 -6.96 19.46
CA LEU A 48 3.41 -6.74 19.65
C LEU A 48 2.60 -7.51 18.59
N SER A 49 1.65 -8.31 19.03
CA SER A 49 0.84 -9.13 18.12
C SER A 49 -0.65 -9.00 18.40
N PHE A 50 -1.42 -8.72 17.34
CA PHE A 50 -2.89 -8.65 17.30
C PHE A 50 -3.48 -9.70 16.35
N LYS A 51 -2.70 -10.71 15.98
CA LYS A 51 -3.05 -11.71 14.97
C LYS A 51 -4.39 -12.38 15.29
N GLY A 52 -5.22 -12.57 14.26
CA GLY A 52 -6.48 -13.31 14.39
C GLY A 52 -7.62 -12.52 15.07
N ASN A 53 -7.46 -11.21 15.28
CA ASN A 53 -8.57 -10.33 15.65
C ASN A 53 -9.35 -9.90 14.40
N TYR A 54 -10.18 -10.80 13.86
CA TYR A 54 -10.89 -10.59 12.59
C TYR A 54 -11.85 -9.39 12.57
N ARG A 55 -12.24 -8.88 13.75
CA ARG A 55 -13.12 -7.70 13.89
C ARG A 55 -12.37 -6.39 14.13
N LEU A 56 -11.04 -6.42 14.23
CA LEU A 56 -10.24 -5.23 14.47
C LEU A 56 -10.22 -4.40 13.20
N LYS A 57 -11.03 -3.33 13.18
CA LYS A 57 -11.20 -2.44 12.03
C LYS A 57 -10.56 -1.08 12.24
N TYR A 58 -10.63 -0.57 13.47
CA TYR A 58 -10.21 0.79 13.77
C TYR A 58 -8.94 0.80 14.61
N LEU A 59 -7.86 1.26 14.00
CA LEU A 59 -6.66 1.70 14.68
C LEU A 59 -6.59 3.23 14.58
N HIS A 60 -6.55 3.91 15.72
CA HIS A 60 -6.38 5.36 15.71
C HIS A 60 -5.04 5.75 15.06
N ARG A 61 -4.95 6.91 14.40
CA ARG A 61 -3.72 7.41 13.73
C ARG A 61 -2.51 7.44 14.66
N ARG A 62 -2.76 7.70 15.94
CA ARG A 62 -1.77 7.74 17.03
C ARG A 62 -1.87 6.53 17.98
N ALA A 63 -2.38 5.39 17.54
CA ALA A 63 -2.60 4.22 18.41
C ALA A 63 -1.30 3.72 19.06
N PHE A 64 -0.21 3.69 18.30
CA PHE A 64 1.13 3.27 18.77
C PHE A 64 2.02 4.45 19.19
N HIS A 65 1.47 5.66 19.29
CA HIS A 65 2.22 6.83 19.71
C HIS A 65 2.72 6.66 21.16
N GLY A 66 3.99 6.99 21.38
CA GLY A 66 4.64 6.87 22.68
C GLY A 66 5.07 5.44 23.05
N LEU A 67 4.90 4.48 22.14
CA LEU A 67 5.47 3.14 22.28
C LEU A 67 6.96 3.18 21.93
N GLN A 68 7.79 2.56 22.76
CA GLN A 68 9.24 2.55 22.62
C GLN A 68 9.76 1.13 22.36
N SER A 69 10.88 1.06 21.63
CA SER A 69 11.64 -0.19 21.37
C SER A 69 10.91 -1.27 20.55
N LEU A 70 9.82 -0.93 19.86
CA LEU A 70 9.08 -1.89 19.03
C LEU A 70 9.93 -2.34 17.82
N ARG A 71 10.15 -3.65 17.71
CA ARG A 71 10.91 -4.32 16.63
C ARG A 71 10.02 -5.19 15.76
N PHE A 72 8.99 -5.82 16.33
CA PHE A 72 8.10 -6.72 15.61
C PHE A 72 6.65 -6.36 15.83
N ILE A 73 5.88 -6.28 14.74
CA ILE A 73 4.43 -6.13 14.82
C ILE A 73 3.71 -7.11 13.89
N ASP A 74 2.71 -7.81 14.43
CA ASP A 74 1.84 -8.70 13.68
C ASP A 74 0.37 -8.26 13.79
N LEU A 75 -0.18 -7.80 12.67
CA LEU A 75 -1.56 -7.40 12.46
C LEU A 75 -2.27 -8.36 11.50
N SER A 76 -1.72 -9.56 11.28
CA SER A 76 -2.26 -10.54 10.33
C SER A 76 -3.66 -11.02 10.74
N SER A 77 -4.50 -11.31 9.74
CA SER A 77 -5.89 -11.77 9.96
C SER A 77 -6.71 -10.78 10.80
N THR A 78 -6.53 -9.49 10.50
CA THR A 78 -7.35 -8.38 11.02
C THR A 78 -8.10 -7.71 9.87
N ALA A 79 -9.06 -6.84 10.21
CA ALA A 79 -9.88 -6.11 9.24
C ALA A 79 -9.55 -4.61 9.21
N ILE A 80 -8.30 -4.23 9.52
CA ILE A 80 -7.86 -2.84 9.52
C ILE A 80 -7.88 -2.27 8.11
N THR A 81 -8.28 -1.01 7.97
CA THR A 81 -8.29 -0.30 6.68
C THR A 81 -7.12 0.67 6.52
N PHE A 82 -6.43 0.97 7.63
CA PHE A 82 -5.33 1.91 7.69
C PHE A 82 -4.29 1.42 8.70
N LEU A 83 -3.00 1.56 8.36
CA LEU A 83 -1.88 1.28 9.25
C LEU A 83 -1.31 2.60 9.80
N PRO A 84 -1.45 2.88 11.12
CA PRO A 84 -0.81 4.04 11.73
C PRO A 84 0.71 3.83 11.79
N THR A 85 1.47 4.80 11.27
CA THR A 85 2.93 4.70 11.20
C THR A 85 3.66 5.39 12.34
N GLU A 86 2.99 6.27 13.10
CA GLU A 86 3.55 6.87 14.30
C GLU A 86 3.81 5.80 15.37
N GLY A 87 5.06 5.67 15.80
CA GLY A 87 5.50 4.61 16.72
C GLY A 87 5.97 3.31 16.04
N LEU A 88 5.85 3.19 14.72
CA LEU A 88 6.33 2.02 13.95
C LEU A 88 7.68 2.24 13.26
N ARG A 89 8.37 3.34 13.57
CA ARG A 89 9.56 3.74 12.83
C ARG A 89 10.74 2.79 12.99
N GLU A 90 10.89 2.19 14.17
CA GLU A 90 12.05 1.36 14.50
C GLU A 90 11.85 -0.15 14.29
N ILE A 91 10.71 -0.54 13.70
CA ILE A 91 10.40 -1.96 13.49
C ILE A 91 11.35 -2.59 12.48
N ASP A 92 11.71 -3.84 12.74
CA ASP A 92 12.46 -4.71 11.85
C ASP A 92 11.53 -5.56 10.98
N THR A 93 10.40 -6.00 11.54
CA THR A 93 9.46 -6.92 10.88
C THR A 93 8.01 -6.48 11.02
N LEU A 94 7.31 -6.38 9.90
CA LEU A 94 5.88 -6.07 9.80
C LEU A 94 5.13 -7.25 9.21
N LYS A 95 4.08 -7.73 9.89
CA LYS A 95 3.16 -8.74 9.35
C LYS A 95 1.73 -8.22 9.23
N LEU A 96 1.19 -8.37 8.03
CA LEU A 96 -0.12 -7.95 7.54
C LEU A 96 -0.66 -9.03 6.59
N GLN A 97 -0.50 -10.31 6.94
CA GLN A 97 -1.01 -11.40 6.10
C GLN A 97 -2.52 -11.53 6.31
N ASN A 98 -3.27 -11.78 5.24
CA ASN A 98 -4.74 -11.94 5.31
C ASN A 98 -5.47 -10.72 5.93
N THR A 99 -5.03 -9.51 5.60
CA THR A 99 -5.64 -8.22 5.96
C THR A 99 -6.18 -7.52 4.71
N LYS A 100 -7.14 -8.15 4.02
CA LYS A 100 -7.64 -7.72 2.71
C LYS A 100 -8.24 -6.30 2.71
N SER A 101 -8.76 -5.85 3.84
CA SER A 101 -9.32 -4.51 4.02
C SER A 101 -8.27 -3.39 3.94
N LEU A 102 -6.98 -3.70 4.15
CA LEU A 102 -5.90 -2.72 4.04
C LEU A 102 -5.48 -2.62 2.58
N LYS A 103 -6.11 -1.69 1.85
CA LYS A 103 -5.84 -1.47 0.44
C LYS A 103 -4.59 -0.63 0.22
N VAL A 104 -4.38 0.45 0.97
CA VAL A 104 -3.23 1.35 0.75
C VAL A 104 -2.11 1.04 1.74
N PHE A 105 -0.90 0.80 1.22
CA PHE A 105 0.29 0.68 2.06
C PHE A 105 0.90 2.06 2.33
N PRO A 106 1.33 2.37 3.56
CA PRO A 106 1.99 3.65 3.85
C PRO A 106 3.32 3.83 3.10
N SER A 107 3.83 5.06 3.08
CA SER A 107 5.15 5.34 2.51
C SER A 107 6.24 4.50 3.20
N VAL A 108 7.13 3.90 2.39
CA VAL A 108 8.26 3.11 2.90
C VAL A 108 9.20 3.95 3.76
N PHE A 109 9.26 5.26 3.51
CA PHE A 109 10.06 6.21 4.28
C PHE A 109 9.59 6.37 5.72
N ASN A 110 8.43 5.84 6.11
CA ASN A 110 7.97 5.87 7.50
C ASN A 110 8.67 4.84 8.39
N TYR A 111 9.44 3.91 7.81
CA TYR A 111 10.10 2.82 8.53
C TYR A 111 11.61 2.90 8.34
N GLN A 112 12.35 3.24 9.40
CA GLN A 112 13.79 3.43 9.31
C GLN A 112 14.56 2.11 9.30
N PHE A 113 14.08 1.11 10.04
CA PHE A 113 14.82 -0.13 10.27
C PHE A 113 14.17 -1.39 9.69
N LEU A 114 13.12 -1.25 8.89
CA LEU A 114 12.37 -2.39 8.36
C LEU A 114 13.28 -3.28 7.50
N LYS A 115 13.31 -4.58 7.81
CA LYS A 115 14.07 -5.63 7.11
C LYS A 115 13.15 -6.56 6.36
N GLU A 116 11.98 -6.84 6.91
CA GLU A 116 11.06 -7.85 6.40
C GLU A 116 9.60 -7.42 6.51
N ALA A 117 8.84 -7.57 5.43
CA ALA A 117 7.43 -7.23 5.35
C ALA A 117 6.62 -8.40 4.79
N TRP A 118 5.66 -8.90 5.56
CA TRP A 118 4.73 -9.94 5.14
C TRP A 118 3.36 -9.32 4.90
N LEU A 119 3.04 -9.03 3.66
CA LEU A 119 1.86 -8.31 3.24
C LEU A 119 0.80 -9.26 2.68
N THR A 120 -0.42 -8.75 2.51
CA THR A 120 -1.50 -9.53 1.89
C THR A 120 -1.39 -9.53 0.38
N TYR A 121 -0.94 -8.40 -0.17
CA TYR A 121 -1.02 -8.17 -1.59
C TYR A 121 0.36 -7.97 -2.23
N PRO A 122 0.64 -8.60 -3.37
CA PRO A 122 1.95 -8.48 -4.04
C PRO A 122 2.29 -7.04 -4.46
N TYR A 123 1.30 -6.24 -4.85
CA TYR A 123 1.51 -4.85 -5.28
C TYR A 123 1.98 -3.93 -4.16
N HIS A 124 1.74 -4.25 -2.89
CA HIS A 124 2.32 -3.47 -1.78
C HIS A 124 3.85 -3.59 -1.75
N CYS A 125 4.40 -4.71 -2.20
CA CYS A 125 5.84 -4.89 -2.32
C CYS A 125 6.46 -4.00 -3.41
N CYS A 126 5.66 -3.48 -4.36
CA CYS A 126 6.12 -2.54 -5.37
C CYS A 126 6.51 -1.19 -4.76
N ALA A 127 5.94 -0.80 -3.61
CA ALA A 127 6.30 0.43 -2.91
C ALA A 127 7.78 0.48 -2.50
N PHE A 128 8.38 -0.68 -2.21
CA PHE A 128 9.82 -0.80 -1.88
C PHE A 128 10.71 -0.71 -3.12
N LYS A 129 10.23 -1.19 -4.28
CA LYS A 129 10.98 -1.15 -5.54
C LYS A 129 10.84 0.17 -6.29
N PHE A 130 9.70 0.85 -6.14
CA PHE A 130 9.39 2.07 -6.86
C PHE A 130 8.80 3.14 -5.92
N PRO A 131 9.56 3.64 -4.92
CA PRO A 131 9.04 4.60 -3.94
C PRO A 131 8.54 5.92 -4.57
N TRP A 132 9.16 6.38 -5.66
CA TRP A 132 8.77 7.62 -6.34
C TRP A 132 7.37 7.55 -6.96
N THR A 133 7.01 6.40 -7.55
CA THR A 133 5.69 6.19 -8.17
C THR A 133 4.61 5.96 -7.13
N HIS A 134 4.97 5.32 -6.01
CA HIS A 134 4.03 5.02 -4.94
C HIS A 134 3.58 6.30 -4.22
N ASN A 135 4.52 7.17 -3.84
CA ASN A 135 4.19 8.48 -3.26
C ASN A 135 5.26 9.51 -3.62
N ARG A 136 5.01 10.23 -4.72
CA ARG A 136 5.91 11.26 -5.24
C ARG A 136 6.21 12.37 -4.22
N GLY A 137 5.20 12.83 -3.48
CA GLY A 137 5.37 13.92 -2.53
C GLY A 137 6.28 13.54 -1.35
N GLU A 138 6.09 12.34 -0.78
CA GLU A 138 6.96 11.84 0.29
C GLU A 138 8.37 11.52 -0.22
N TYR A 139 8.49 10.98 -1.44
CA TYR A 139 9.78 10.76 -2.09
C TYR A 139 10.57 12.07 -2.29
N GLU A 140 9.92 13.12 -2.80
CA GLU A 140 10.56 14.43 -3.00
C GLU A 140 11.02 15.06 -1.69
N LYS A 141 10.24 14.93 -0.60
CA LYS A 141 10.65 15.37 0.74
C LYS A 141 11.87 14.58 1.23
N HIS A 142 11.84 13.25 1.12
CA HIS A 142 12.94 12.39 1.54
C HIS A 142 14.22 12.67 0.72
N SER A 143 14.10 12.84 -0.60
CA SER A 143 15.23 13.16 -1.47
C SER A 143 15.88 14.49 -1.08
N ARG A 144 15.09 15.54 -0.82
CA ARG A 144 15.61 16.83 -0.36
C ARG A 144 16.29 16.72 1.02
N PHE A 145 15.71 15.94 1.92
CA PHE A 145 16.33 15.67 3.23
C PHE A 145 17.69 14.99 3.10
N ILE A 146 17.81 13.97 2.23
CA ILE A 146 19.08 13.27 2.00
C ILE A 146 20.12 14.18 1.33
N GLU A 147 19.69 15.02 0.38
CA GLU A 147 20.57 16.01 -0.27
C GLU A 147 21.16 17.02 0.73
N GLN A 148 20.31 17.62 1.56
CA GLN A 148 20.75 18.53 2.62
C GLN A 148 21.68 17.85 3.63
N LEU A 149 21.42 16.58 3.95
CA LEU A 149 22.29 15.80 4.83
C LEU A 149 23.66 15.51 4.19
N HIS A 150 23.70 15.29 2.87
CA HIS A 150 24.94 15.09 2.13
C HIS A 150 25.78 16.37 2.11
N GLU A 151 25.16 17.51 1.83
CA GLU A 151 25.81 18.83 1.89
C GLU A 151 26.36 19.12 3.30
N ALA A 152 25.60 18.76 4.34
CA ALA A 152 26.05 18.86 5.73
C ALA A 152 27.35 18.08 5.94
N CYS A 153 27.38 16.83 5.46
CA CYS A 153 28.47 15.89 5.63
C CYS A 153 29.75 16.27 4.87
N ASP A 154 29.62 16.88 3.69
CA ASP A 154 30.76 17.35 2.92
C ASP A 154 31.40 18.61 3.52
N SER A 155 30.62 19.39 4.29
CA SER A 155 31.10 20.60 4.93
C SER A 155 31.91 20.30 6.20
N ARG A 156 33.23 20.50 6.17
CA ARG A 156 34.16 20.21 7.28
C ARG A 156 33.90 20.97 8.60
N ASN A 157 33.01 21.98 8.60
CA ASN A 157 32.80 22.91 9.72
C ASN A 157 31.34 23.10 10.13
N SER A 158 30.36 22.39 9.54
CA SER A 158 28.95 22.65 9.88
C SER A 158 28.45 21.73 10.99
N THR A 159 27.90 22.34 12.05
CA THR A 159 27.00 21.64 12.98
C THR A 159 25.62 21.51 12.32
N ILE A 160 24.85 20.49 12.66
CA ILE A 160 23.51 20.24 12.08
C ILE A 160 22.59 21.46 12.22
N GLY A 161 22.73 22.23 13.30
CA GLY A 161 21.98 23.47 13.51
C GLY A 161 22.29 24.61 12.52
N HIS A 162 23.44 24.56 11.84
CA HIS A 162 23.77 25.49 10.75
C HIS A 162 23.32 25.01 9.37
N VAL A 163 23.15 23.70 9.18
CA VAL A 163 22.73 23.12 7.89
C VAL A 163 21.22 23.06 7.75
N PHE A 164 20.53 22.86 8.88
CA PHE A 164 19.08 22.80 8.91
C PHE A 164 18.52 24.00 9.66
N LYS A 165 17.83 24.88 8.94
CA LYS A 165 17.03 25.96 9.52
C LYS A 165 15.58 25.48 9.66
N PRO A 166 15.07 25.24 10.88
CA PRO A 166 13.69 24.81 11.11
C PRO A 166 12.65 25.78 10.55
N TYR A 167 13.04 27.04 10.33
CA TYR A 167 12.20 28.11 9.81
C TYR A 167 12.04 28.13 8.28
N ASP A 168 12.88 27.43 7.52
CA ASP A 168 12.89 27.54 6.05
C ASP A 168 12.02 26.48 5.34
N ASP A 169 11.76 25.31 5.97
CA ASP A 169 10.82 24.31 5.41
C ASP A 169 10.15 23.43 6.51
N PRO A 170 8.93 23.78 6.95
CA PRO A 170 8.16 23.00 7.93
C PRO A 170 7.87 21.55 7.48
N SER A 171 7.96 21.25 6.17
CA SER A 171 7.65 19.91 5.65
C SER A 171 8.72 18.86 5.96
N LEU A 172 9.91 19.30 6.39
CA LEU A 172 11.03 18.43 6.77
C LEU A 172 11.10 18.19 8.28
N GLU A 173 10.23 18.83 9.07
CA GLU A 173 10.28 18.77 10.54
C GLU A 173 10.15 17.32 11.07
N ALA A 174 9.21 16.56 10.49
CA ALA A 174 9.02 15.15 10.84
C ALA A 174 10.21 14.26 10.43
N LEU A 175 10.99 14.69 9.43
CA LEU A 175 12.15 13.95 8.94
C LEU A 175 13.37 14.13 9.85
N PHE A 176 13.41 15.13 10.73
CA PHE A 176 14.47 15.25 11.75
C PHE A 176 14.45 14.16 12.79
N HIS A 177 13.25 13.68 13.14
CA HIS A 177 13.16 12.53 14.01
C HIS A 177 14.02 11.40 13.44
N PHE A 178 14.06 11.24 12.10
CA PHE A 178 15.08 10.64 11.20
C PHE A 178 16.46 10.36 11.79
N MET A 179 17.02 11.39 12.42
CA MET A 179 18.41 11.42 12.81
C MET A 179 18.64 10.50 14.02
N PRO A 180 19.78 9.80 14.07
CA PRO A 180 20.15 9.01 15.24
C PRO A 180 20.26 9.93 16.47
N LEU A 181 19.84 9.41 17.63
CA LEU A 181 19.77 10.11 18.94
C LEU A 181 21.09 10.77 19.39
N ASN A 182 22.20 10.45 18.73
CA ASN A 182 23.54 10.98 19.00
C ASN A 182 23.88 12.24 18.19
N ALA A 183 22.96 12.69 17.33
CA ALA A 183 23.03 13.96 16.64
C ALA A 183 22.55 15.07 17.60
N SER A 184 23.48 15.63 18.38
CA SER A 184 23.17 16.80 19.20
C SER A 184 22.91 18.01 18.30
N LEU A 185 21.65 18.45 18.25
CA LEU A 185 21.28 19.78 17.78
C LEU A 185 21.74 20.79 18.84
N ALA A 186 22.93 21.36 18.66
CA ALA A 186 23.29 22.58 19.35
C ALA A 186 22.46 23.72 18.75
N ILE A 187 21.25 23.92 19.29
CA ILE A 187 20.52 25.17 19.08
C ILE A 187 21.20 26.18 20.00
N ASN A 188 22.07 27.02 19.43
CA ASN A 188 22.53 28.20 20.13
C ASN A 188 21.35 29.18 20.15
N ASP A 189 20.48 29.04 21.15
CA ASP A 189 19.56 30.13 21.53
C ASP A 189 20.41 31.20 22.22
N GLU A 190 21.03 32.07 21.42
CA GLU A 190 21.22 33.44 21.86
C GLU A 190 19.83 34.09 21.77
N ASP A 191 19.34 34.55 22.93
CA ASP A 191 18.12 35.32 23.17
C ASP A 191 16.85 34.53 23.53
N ASN A 192 16.72 34.15 24.81
CA ASN A 192 15.67 34.70 25.68
C ASN A 192 15.83 34.25 27.15
N GLU A 193 16.02 35.23 28.03
CA GLU A 193 15.82 35.11 29.47
C GLU A 193 14.37 34.70 29.79
N ILE A 194 14.13 33.78 30.73
CA ILE A 194 13.03 33.80 31.72
C ILE A 194 13.32 32.78 32.83
N TRP A 195 13.09 33.21 34.07
CA TRP A 195 13.50 32.65 35.35
C TRP A 195 12.67 31.43 35.83
N GLY A 196 13.28 30.52 36.61
CA GLY A 196 12.49 29.54 37.40
C GLY A 196 13.27 28.38 38.06
N ASP A 197 13.72 28.64 39.27
CA ASP A 197 14.37 27.82 40.32
C ASP A 197 13.94 26.32 40.55
N ARG A 198 14.98 25.49 40.80
CA ARG A 198 15.15 24.33 41.71
C ARG A 198 14.60 22.90 41.43
N ASN A 199 15.58 21.97 41.33
CA ASN A 199 15.61 20.53 41.72
C ASN A 199 14.82 19.54 40.79
N GLU A 200 15.35 18.47 40.18
CA GLU A 200 16.39 17.48 40.56
C GLU A 200 17.07 16.79 39.35
N VAL A 201 18.29 16.27 39.55
CA VAL A 201 19.23 15.69 38.58
C VAL A 201 18.95 14.23 38.25
N PHE A 202 18.92 13.84 36.96
CA PHE A 202 19.61 12.62 36.44
C PHE A 202 19.67 12.62 34.90
N HIS A 203 20.65 13.32 34.33
CA HIS A 203 21.56 12.83 33.29
C HIS A 203 22.72 13.82 33.26
N ASN A 204 23.89 13.35 33.70
CA ASN A 204 25.11 14.12 33.81
C ASN A 204 25.58 14.49 32.38
N THR A 205 25.23 15.68 31.89
CA THR A 205 25.85 16.29 30.71
C THR A 205 27.24 16.78 31.12
N THR A 206 28.18 15.84 31.22
CA THR A 206 29.58 16.18 31.03
C THR A 206 29.71 16.74 29.61
N SER A 207 29.85 18.05 29.54
CA SER A 207 30.34 18.85 28.43
C SER A 207 31.77 18.40 28.07
N ALA A 208 31.86 17.21 27.46
CA ALA A 208 33.02 16.78 26.73
C ALA A 208 32.72 17.08 25.25
N SER A 209 33.34 18.14 24.75
CA SER A 209 33.48 18.42 23.33
C SER A 209 34.32 17.32 22.68
N PHE A 210 33.68 16.18 22.38
CA PHE A 210 34.23 15.23 21.43
C PHE A 210 33.98 15.77 20.02
N PRO A 211 34.93 15.64 19.07
CA PRO A 211 34.66 15.94 17.68
C PRO A 211 33.63 14.91 17.18
N VAL A 212 32.36 15.29 17.18
CA VAL A 212 31.25 14.48 16.66
C VAL A 212 31.28 14.57 15.12
N THR A 213 32.26 13.94 14.49
CA THR A 213 32.29 13.77 13.03
C THR A 213 32.12 12.31 12.61
N THR A 214 31.92 11.37 13.52
CA THR A 214 32.03 9.93 13.20
C THR A 214 30.73 9.12 13.20
N ALA A 215 29.55 9.74 13.31
CA ALA A 215 28.29 8.98 13.20
C ALA A 215 27.13 9.67 12.44
N LEU A 216 27.36 10.88 11.90
CA LEU A 216 26.36 11.51 11.02
C LEU A 216 26.60 11.17 9.55
N CYS A 217 27.84 10.87 9.15
CA CYS A 217 28.26 10.73 7.74
C CYS A 217 28.75 9.33 7.42
N GLY A 218 27.87 8.34 7.59
CA GLY A 218 28.03 6.95 7.11
C GLY A 218 27.04 6.64 5.97
N GLU A 219 26.81 5.36 5.65
CA GLU A 219 25.66 4.94 4.82
C GLU A 219 24.35 5.21 5.59
N ILE A 220 23.88 6.45 5.58
CA ILE A 220 22.64 6.85 6.29
C ILE A 220 21.42 6.47 5.46
N TYR A 221 21.56 6.44 4.13
CA TYR A 221 20.47 6.11 3.24
C TYR A 221 20.28 4.59 3.24
N ARG A 222 19.15 4.16 3.80
CA ARG A 222 18.78 2.75 3.75
C ARG A 222 18.31 2.42 2.36
N ASN A 223 18.89 1.38 1.79
CA ASN A 223 18.42 0.83 0.53
C ASN A 223 17.10 0.07 0.76
N TYR A 224 15.95 0.74 0.56
CA TYR A 224 14.63 0.12 0.70
C TYR A 224 14.41 -1.06 -0.27
N HIS A 225 15.21 -1.17 -1.34
CA HIS A 225 15.14 -2.29 -2.27
C HIS A 225 15.64 -3.61 -1.67
N GLU A 226 16.39 -3.57 -0.56
CA GLU A 226 16.90 -4.76 0.14
C GLU A 226 15.89 -5.35 1.14
N VAL A 227 14.79 -4.64 1.41
CA VAL A 227 13.73 -5.13 2.29
C VAL A 227 13.09 -6.37 1.68
N LYS A 228 13.08 -7.47 2.45
CA LYS A 228 12.44 -8.73 2.04
C LYS A 228 10.93 -8.58 2.16
N CYS A 229 10.26 -8.47 1.02
CA CYS A 229 8.81 -8.32 0.98
C CYS A 229 8.13 -9.57 0.40
N HIS A 230 7.08 -10.03 1.07
CA HIS A 230 6.30 -11.22 0.71
C HIS A 230 4.80 -10.89 0.69
N PRO A 231 4.00 -11.40 -0.27
CA PRO A 231 4.41 -12.18 -1.44
C PRO A 231 5.10 -11.28 -2.48
N ALA A 232 6.11 -11.82 -3.16
CA ALA A 232 6.78 -11.10 -4.24
C ALA A 232 5.82 -10.92 -5.43
N PRO A 233 5.89 -9.78 -6.16
CA PRO A 233 5.11 -9.58 -7.38
C PRO A 233 5.45 -10.65 -8.43
N ASP A 234 4.43 -11.19 -9.07
CA ASP A 234 4.52 -12.24 -10.08
C ASP A 234 4.09 -11.73 -11.47
N ALA A 235 4.10 -12.61 -12.47
CA ALA A 235 3.72 -12.23 -13.84
C ALA A 235 2.24 -11.79 -13.96
N PHE A 236 1.38 -12.21 -13.03
CA PHE A 236 -0.03 -11.83 -13.01
C PHE A 236 -0.29 -10.54 -12.21
N ASN A 237 0.60 -10.21 -11.26
CA ASN A 237 0.56 -9.01 -10.43
C ASN A 237 1.89 -8.24 -10.55
N PRO A 238 2.22 -7.71 -11.75
CA PRO A 238 3.43 -6.93 -11.96
C PRO A 238 3.35 -5.57 -11.25
N CYS A 239 4.52 -5.00 -10.93
CA CYS A 239 4.62 -3.63 -10.44
C CYS A 239 4.51 -2.59 -11.55
N GLU A 240 4.75 -3.01 -12.80
CA GLU A 240 4.60 -2.18 -13.99
C GLU A 240 3.15 -2.22 -14.48
N ASP A 241 2.90 -1.60 -15.63
CA ASP A 241 1.57 -1.58 -16.23
C ASP A 241 1.10 -2.95 -16.71
N LEU A 242 -0.21 -3.16 -16.73
CA LEU A 242 -0.89 -4.39 -17.17
C LEU A 242 -0.41 -4.86 -18.55
N MET A 243 -0.14 -3.92 -19.45
CA MET A 243 0.40 -4.18 -20.79
C MET A 243 1.73 -3.43 -20.91
N GLY A 244 2.71 -3.81 -20.09
CA GLY A 244 3.99 -3.11 -19.88
C GLY A 244 4.86 -2.79 -21.11
N ASN A 245 4.47 -3.19 -22.32
CA ASN A 245 5.15 -2.81 -23.56
C ASN A 245 4.18 -2.22 -24.60
N TRP A 246 4.61 -1.13 -25.24
CA TRP A 246 3.90 -0.49 -26.36
C TRP A 246 3.56 -1.46 -27.50
N GLY A 247 4.41 -2.47 -27.72
CA GLY A 247 4.16 -3.52 -28.71
C GLY A 247 2.93 -4.41 -28.45
N LEU A 248 2.44 -4.49 -27.21
CA LEU A 248 1.22 -5.22 -26.86
C LEU A 248 -0.02 -4.32 -26.83
N ARG A 249 0.17 -3.03 -26.51
CA ARG A 249 -0.92 -2.04 -26.44
C ARG A 249 -1.52 -1.75 -27.81
N ILE A 250 -0.68 -1.49 -28.81
CA ILE A 250 -1.13 -1.11 -30.16
C ILE A 250 -2.02 -2.20 -30.78
N PRO A 251 -1.65 -3.49 -30.79
CA PRO A 251 -2.51 -4.54 -31.35
C PRO A 251 -3.85 -4.68 -30.63
N VAL A 252 -3.91 -4.51 -29.31
CA VAL A 252 -5.18 -4.66 -28.57
C VAL A 252 -6.15 -3.56 -28.89
N TRP A 253 -5.69 -2.31 -29.06
CA TRP A 253 -6.55 -1.24 -29.57
C TRP A 253 -7.09 -1.55 -30.97
N ILE A 254 -6.26 -2.10 -31.86
CA ILE A 254 -6.70 -2.50 -33.21
C ILE A 254 -7.75 -3.61 -33.15
N VAL A 255 -7.51 -4.67 -32.37
CA VAL A 255 -8.45 -5.79 -32.21
C VAL A 255 -9.75 -5.32 -31.57
N ALA A 256 -9.69 -4.50 -30.51
CA ALA A 256 -10.88 -3.99 -29.84
C ALA A 256 -11.73 -3.11 -30.76
N LEU A 257 -11.13 -2.16 -31.46
CA LEU A 257 -11.84 -1.26 -32.38
C LEU A 257 -12.42 -2.01 -33.58
N SER A 258 -11.66 -2.95 -34.17
CA SER A 258 -12.15 -3.75 -35.29
C SER A 258 -13.28 -4.70 -34.88
N ALA A 259 -13.18 -5.34 -33.72
CA ALA A 259 -14.25 -6.17 -33.16
C ALA A 259 -15.51 -5.35 -32.88
N CYS A 260 -15.39 -4.16 -32.29
CA CYS A 260 -16.52 -3.26 -32.06
C CYS A 260 -17.17 -2.81 -33.37
N ALA A 261 -16.38 -2.29 -34.31
CA ALA A 261 -16.91 -1.73 -35.56
C ALA A 261 -17.53 -2.80 -36.47
N GLY A 262 -16.83 -3.92 -36.66
CA GLY A 262 -17.28 -5.02 -37.53
C GLY A 262 -18.56 -5.67 -37.03
N ASN A 263 -18.62 -5.99 -35.74
CA ASN A 263 -19.78 -6.65 -35.16
C ASN A 263 -20.97 -5.69 -34.96
N LEU A 264 -20.72 -4.42 -34.63
CA LEU A 264 -21.78 -3.41 -34.60
C LEU A 264 -22.42 -3.24 -35.99
N PHE A 265 -21.62 -3.22 -37.06
CA PHE A 265 -22.13 -3.15 -38.43
C PHE A 265 -23.03 -4.36 -38.75
N VAL A 266 -22.60 -5.58 -38.41
CA VAL A 266 -23.40 -6.81 -38.62
C VAL A 266 -24.72 -6.74 -37.87
N VAL A 267 -24.70 -6.37 -36.58
CA VAL A 267 -25.91 -6.22 -35.76
C VAL A 267 -26.85 -5.17 -36.36
N LEU A 268 -26.34 -4.00 -36.77
CA LEU A 268 -27.14 -2.92 -37.38
C LEU A 268 -27.76 -3.33 -38.71
N VAL A 269 -27.01 -4.00 -39.59
CA VAL A 269 -27.52 -4.48 -40.88
C VAL A 269 -28.63 -5.52 -40.68
N ILE A 270 -28.46 -6.45 -39.73
CA ILE A 270 -29.48 -7.45 -39.42
C ILE A 270 -30.72 -6.80 -38.78
N ALA A 271 -30.54 -5.84 -37.87
CA ALA A 271 -31.63 -5.13 -37.20
C ALA A 271 -32.45 -4.24 -38.16
N THR A 272 -31.80 -3.61 -39.14
CA THR A 272 -32.46 -2.76 -40.15
C THR A 272 -33.07 -3.57 -41.31
N SER A 273 -32.72 -4.85 -41.42
CA SER A 273 -33.24 -5.77 -42.44
C SER A 273 -34.74 -6.03 -42.22
N ARG A 274 -35.59 -5.62 -43.15
CA ARG A 274 -37.06 -5.83 -43.12
C ARG A 274 -37.51 -7.29 -43.36
N PHE A 275 -36.61 -8.27 -43.30
CA PHE A 275 -36.88 -9.67 -43.67
C PHE A 275 -37.14 -10.54 -42.43
N ARG A 276 -37.93 -11.63 -42.59
CA ARG A 276 -38.22 -12.58 -41.49
C ARG A 276 -36.92 -13.16 -40.89
N LEU A 277 -36.84 -13.22 -39.57
CA LEU A 277 -35.73 -13.80 -38.82
C LEU A 277 -35.71 -15.32 -39.04
N THR A 278 -34.83 -15.79 -39.91
CA THR A 278 -34.53 -17.21 -40.07
C THR A 278 -33.57 -17.67 -38.98
N VAL A 279 -33.55 -18.96 -38.68
CA VAL A 279 -32.68 -19.57 -37.65
C VAL A 279 -31.20 -19.19 -37.86
N SER A 280 -30.72 -19.20 -39.11
CA SER A 280 -29.35 -18.81 -39.44
C SER A 280 -29.05 -17.33 -39.19
N LYS A 281 -30.02 -16.42 -39.41
CA LYS A 281 -29.87 -14.99 -39.13
C LYS A 281 -29.91 -14.69 -37.63
N PHE A 282 -30.70 -15.44 -36.88
CA PHE A 282 -30.71 -15.38 -35.42
C PHE A 282 -29.33 -15.80 -34.85
N LEU A 283 -28.75 -16.89 -35.37
CA LEU A 283 -27.41 -17.35 -35.00
C LEU A 283 -26.33 -16.29 -35.32
N MET A 284 -26.36 -15.71 -36.53
CA MET A 284 -25.41 -14.64 -36.93
C MET A 284 -25.54 -13.39 -36.05
N CYS A 285 -26.76 -13.01 -35.66
CA CYS A 285 -26.98 -11.87 -34.78
C CYS A 285 -26.43 -12.12 -33.37
N ASN A 286 -26.68 -13.31 -32.80
CA ASN A 286 -26.20 -13.67 -31.47
C ASN A 286 -24.68 -13.75 -31.41
N LEU A 287 -24.04 -14.33 -32.43
CA LEU A 287 -22.58 -14.38 -32.52
C LEU A 287 -21.99 -12.96 -32.60
N ALA A 288 -22.52 -12.11 -33.48
CA ALA A 288 -22.07 -10.72 -33.59
C ALA A 288 -22.30 -9.93 -32.29
N ALA A 289 -23.40 -10.16 -31.57
CA ALA A 289 -23.63 -9.53 -30.27
C ALA A 289 -22.61 -9.97 -29.22
N ALA A 290 -22.27 -11.26 -29.16
CA ALA A 290 -21.24 -11.77 -28.25
C ALA A 290 -19.85 -11.20 -28.58
N ASP A 291 -19.50 -11.14 -29.86
CA ASP A 291 -18.22 -10.59 -30.31
C ASP A 291 -18.14 -9.06 -30.09
N LEU A 292 -19.27 -8.35 -30.19
CA LEU A 292 -19.37 -6.94 -29.80
C LEU A 292 -19.13 -6.76 -28.29
N CYS A 293 -19.68 -7.62 -27.44
CA CYS A 293 -19.42 -7.60 -26.01
C CYS A 293 -17.94 -7.86 -25.69
N ILE A 294 -17.28 -8.80 -26.38
CA ILE A 294 -15.84 -9.04 -26.26
C ILE A 294 -15.05 -7.79 -26.68
N GLY A 295 -15.41 -7.16 -27.80
CA GLY A 295 -14.78 -5.92 -28.26
C GLY A 295 -14.88 -4.78 -27.24
N LEU A 296 -16.08 -4.56 -26.67
CA LEU A 296 -16.31 -3.54 -25.64
C LEU A 296 -15.51 -3.82 -24.36
N HIS A 297 -15.39 -5.08 -23.97
CA HIS A 297 -14.59 -5.49 -22.82
C HIS A 297 -13.10 -5.21 -23.04
N LEU A 298 -12.55 -5.56 -24.21
CA LEU A 298 -11.16 -5.26 -24.56
C LEU A 298 -10.91 -3.74 -24.63
N LEU A 299 -11.88 -2.97 -25.12
CA LEU A 299 -11.80 -1.51 -25.15
C LEU A 299 -11.78 -0.92 -23.73
N LEU A 300 -12.58 -1.44 -22.80
CA LEU A 300 -12.54 -1.06 -21.39
C LEU A 300 -11.18 -1.34 -20.76
N ILE A 301 -10.63 -2.55 -20.96
CA ILE A 301 -9.30 -2.91 -20.46
C ILE A 301 -8.24 -1.96 -21.02
N ALA A 302 -8.27 -1.71 -22.33
CA ALA A 302 -7.30 -0.83 -22.98
C ALA A 302 -7.42 0.63 -22.51
N ALA A 303 -8.65 1.11 -22.23
CA ALA A 303 -8.89 2.43 -21.66
C ALA A 303 -8.35 2.53 -20.23
N VAL A 304 -8.59 1.52 -19.39
CA VAL A 304 -8.07 1.50 -18.00
C VAL A 304 -6.55 1.42 -17.99
N ASP A 305 -5.93 0.58 -18.83
CA ASP A 305 -4.47 0.52 -18.99
C ASP A 305 -3.91 1.89 -19.43
N ALA A 306 -4.56 2.57 -20.38
CA ALA A 306 -4.14 3.90 -20.83
C ALA A 306 -4.26 4.97 -19.72
N CYS A 307 -5.32 4.94 -18.91
CA CYS A 307 -5.53 5.88 -17.81
C CYS A 307 -4.60 5.64 -16.62
N SER A 308 -4.15 4.39 -16.41
CA SER A 308 -3.31 4.00 -15.27
C SER A 308 -1.82 3.86 -15.61
N ILE A 309 -1.42 4.32 -16.81
CA ILE A 309 -0.05 4.22 -17.31
C ILE A 309 0.96 4.83 -16.33
N GLY A 310 1.98 4.04 -15.97
CA GLY A 310 3.04 4.42 -15.07
C GLY A 310 2.66 4.47 -13.58
N ALA A 311 1.40 4.17 -13.21
CA ALA A 311 0.95 4.15 -11.81
C ALA A 311 -0.07 3.02 -11.52
N TYR A 312 -0.12 1.99 -12.37
CA TYR A 312 -1.10 0.91 -12.31
C TYR A 312 -1.23 0.25 -10.93
N PHE A 313 -0.11 -0.04 -10.27
CA PHE A 313 -0.12 -0.74 -8.99
C PHE A 313 -0.82 0.03 -7.86
N ASN A 314 -0.95 1.37 -7.96
CA ASN A 314 -1.72 2.15 -6.99
C ASN A 314 -3.24 1.95 -7.13
N TYR A 315 -3.70 1.51 -8.30
CA TYR A 315 -5.11 1.30 -8.62
C TYR A 315 -5.47 -0.19 -8.80
N ALA A 316 -4.47 -1.08 -8.85
CA ALA A 316 -4.64 -2.50 -9.13
C ALA A 316 -5.70 -3.19 -8.24
N ILE A 317 -5.74 -2.83 -6.97
CA ILE A 317 -6.67 -3.39 -5.96
C ILE A 317 -8.11 -3.04 -6.29
N ASP A 318 -8.35 -1.75 -6.52
CA ASP A 318 -9.68 -1.23 -6.79
C ASP A 318 -10.14 -1.68 -8.18
N TRP A 319 -9.21 -1.95 -9.09
CA TRP A 319 -9.51 -2.57 -10.37
C TRP A 319 -9.91 -4.05 -10.25
N GLN A 320 -9.19 -4.85 -9.45
CA GLN A 320 -9.46 -6.28 -9.24
C GLN A 320 -10.72 -6.54 -8.41
N GLU A 321 -10.99 -5.74 -7.38
CA GLU A 321 -12.13 -5.92 -6.48
C GLU A 321 -13.32 -5.01 -6.81
N GLY A 322 -13.15 -4.08 -7.75
CA GLY A 322 -14.16 -3.08 -8.10
C GLY A 322 -15.21 -3.56 -9.11
N VAL A 323 -15.96 -2.58 -9.62
CA VAL A 323 -17.11 -2.79 -10.53
C VAL A 323 -16.72 -3.56 -11.80
N THR A 324 -15.46 -3.50 -12.23
CA THR A 324 -14.93 -4.27 -13.37
C THR A 324 -15.06 -5.78 -13.21
N LEU A 325 -14.95 -6.31 -11.98
CA LEU A 325 -15.17 -7.73 -11.70
C LEU A 325 -16.65 -8.11 -11.83
N SER A 326 -17.54 -7.25 -11.33
CA SER A 326 -18.99 -7.40 -11.51
C SER A 326 -19.38 -7.41 -12.99
N PHE A 327 -18.79 -6.50 -13.78
CA PHE A 327 -18.98 -6.51 -15.23
C PHE A 327 -18.43 -7.80 -15.87
N TYR A 328 -17.23 -8.25 -15.49
CA TYR A 328 -16.66 -9.50 -16.01
C TYR A 328 -17.55 -10.71 -15.74
N GLU A 329 -18.05 -10.87 -14.51
CA GLU A 329 -18.97 -11.95 -14.13
C GLU A 329 -20.29 -11.89 -14.91
N GLU A 330 -20.89 -10.69 -15.05
CA GLU A 330 -22.08 -10.49 -15.86
C GLU A 330 -21.84 -10.78 -17.36
N PHE A 331 -20.67 -10.43 -17.90
CA PHE A 331 -20.31 -10.67 -19.29
C PHE A 331 -20.06 -12.16 -19.59
N GLU A 332 -19.43 -12.91 -18.70
CA GLU A 332 -19.26 -14.36 -18.85
C GLU A 332 -20.60 -15.10 -18.80
N ILE A 333 -21.54 -14.64 -17.96
CA ILE A 333 -22.91 -15.15 -17.97
C ILE A 333 -23.58 -14.86 -19.32
N LEU A 334 -23.41 -13.67 -19.89
CA LEU A 334 -23.99 -13.29 -21.17
C LEU A 334 -23.42 -14.12 -22.34
N LYS A 335 -22.10 -14.33 -22.38
CA LYS A 335 -21.44 -15.19 -23.38
C LYS A 335 -21.91 -16.64 -23.26
N SER A 336 -21.97 -17.16 -22.03
CA SER A 336 -22.46 -18.50 -21.76
C SER A 336 -23.92 -18.66 -22.22
N ALA A 337 -24.79 -17.69 -21.90
CA ALA A 337 -26.19 -17.69 -22.34
C ALA A 337 -26.34 -17.68 -23.86
N VAL A 338 -25.51 -16.93 -24.58
CA VAL A 338 -25.47 -16.93 -26.06
C VAL A 338 -25.04 -18.29 -26.61
N LEU A 339 -24.00 -18.91 -26.06
CA LEU A 339 -23.57 -20.27 -26.43
C LEU A 339 -24.65 -21.31 -26.13
N PHE A 340 -25.34 -21.21 -24.99
CA PHE A 340 -26.45 -22.09 -24.64
C PHE A 340 -27.64 -21.95 -25.60
N LEU A 341 -28.00 -20.75 -26.03
CA LEU A 341 -29.10 -20.51 -26.99
C LEU A 341 -28.79 -21.01 -28.41
N THR A 342 -27.52 -21.18 -28.75
CA THR A 342 -27.09 -21.71 -30.05
C THR A 342 -26.94 -23.24 -30.07
N SER A 343 -26.85 -23.88 -28.90
CA SER A 343 -26.71 -25.34 -28.74
C SER A 343 -27.91 -26.20 -29.23
N PRO A 344 -29.20 -25.82 -29.05
CA PRO A 344 -30.34 -26.67 -29.45
C PRO A 344 -30.55 -26.66 -30.97
N ILE A 345 -30.00 -25.68 -31.67
CA ILE A 345 -30.15 -25.49 -33.12
C ILE A 345 -29.29 -26.50 -33.89
N PHE A 346 -28.19 -26.98 -33.31
CA PHE A 346 -27.33 -28.01 -33.92
C PHE A 346 -27.90 -29.43 -33.78
N ASN A 347 -28.66 -29.72 -32.72
CA ASN A 347 -29.23 -31.06 -32.50
C ASN A 347 -30.44 -31.39 -33.39
N HIS A 348 -31.13 -30.38 -33.94
CA HIS A 348 -32.27 -30.61 -34.84
C HIS A 348 -31.88 -30.78 -36.32
N GLY A 349 -30.62 -30.53 -36.68
CA GLY A 349 -30.11 -30.67 -38.06
C GLY A 349 -29.67 -32.08 -38.47
N SER A 350 -29.58 -33.04 -37.54
CA SER A 350 -29.11 -34.41 -37.80
C SER A 350 -30.21 -35.48 -37.88
N SER A 351 -31.49 -35.13 -37.69
CA SER A 351 -32.59 -36.13 -37.63
C SER A 351 -33.53 -36.12 -38.85
N SER A 352 -33.04 -35.73 -40.03
CA SER A 352 -33.79 -35.83 -41.29
C SER A 352 -32.90 -36.31 -42.44
N LYS A 353 -32.37 -37.53 -42.28
CA LYS A 353 -31.97 -38.42 -43.36
C LYS A 353 -32.20 -39.85 -42.88
N ASN A 354 -33.39 -40.37 -43.14
CA ASN A 354 -33.69 -41.78 -43.45
C ASN A 354 -35.10 -41.86 -44.01
#